data_AF-A0AAW2YZ89-F1
#
_entry.id   AF-A0AAW2YZ89-F1
#
_cell.length_a   1.000
_cell.length_b   1.000
_cell.length_c   1.000
_cell.angle_alpha   90.00
_cell.angle_beta   90.00
_cell.angle_gamma   90.00
#
_symmetry.space_group_name_H-M   'P 1'
#
loop_
_entity.id
_entity.type
_entity.pdbx_description
1 polymer ?
#
loop_
_entity_poly.entity_id
_entity_poly.type
_entity_poly.pdbx_seq_one_letter_code
_entity_poly.pdbx_strand_id
1 'polypeptide(L)'
;MGGPALIDGKLVRATDNFHAAKFKVDGVEYYSSENYFQCAKCVDENEKESVRHSGTGGDVWMAGARVKLRKDWEIVKVREMYVGCKAKYEQNSNLKNELISTSGPITFSGSTWFWCKWNGKITELLREELKEPELQDESKILEIRKEIENYEQEQAGLSDTERDKKTYDPYM
;
A
#
# COMPACT_ATOMS: atom_id res chain seq x y z
N MET A 1 -4.00 3.17 10.15
CA MET A 1 -4.79 2.05 9.61
C MET A 1 -5.13 2.31 8.15
N GLY A 2 -5.41 1.27 7.37
CA GLY A 2 -5.25 1.25 5.92
C GLY A 2 -6.50 1.53 5.07
N GLY A 3 -7.50 2.23 5.59
CA GLY A 3 -8.80 2.43 4.93
C GLY A 3 -9.96 1.79 5.70
N PRO A 4 -11.12 1.60 5.06
CA PRO A 4 -11.44 1.95 3.67
C PRO A 4 -11.57 3.46 3.42
N ALA A 5 -11.43 3.86 2.15
CA ALA A 5 -11.61 5.22 1.66
C ALA A 5 -13.09 5.59 1.49
N LEU A 6 -13.35 6.89 1.53
CA LEU A 6 -14.53 7.51 0.94
C LEU A 6 -14.18 7.94 -0.50
N ILE A 7 -14.93 7.44 -1.48
CA ILE A 7 -14.86 7.87 -2.87
C ILE A 7 -16.17 8.56 -3.22
N ASP A 8 -16.09 9.86 -3.54
CA ASP A 8 -17.26 10.72 -3.77
C ASP A 8 -18.29 10.61 -2.63
N GLY A 9 -17.80 10.63 -1.39
CA GLY A 9 -18.60 10.53 -0.17
C GLY A 9 -19.12 9.13 0.17
N LYS A 10 -18.85 8.11 -0.66
CA LYS A 10 -19.28 6.72 -0.42
C LYS A 10 -18.14 5.86 0.10
N LEU A 11 -18.40 5.06 1.13
CA LEU A 11 -17.44 4.11 1.67
C LEU A 11 -17.21 2.95 0.68
N VAL A 12 -15.97 2.75 0.24
CA VAL A 12 -15.60 1.69 -0.71
C VAL A 12 -14.72 0.66 -0.01
N ARG A 13 -15.28 -0.50 0.35
CA ARG A 13 -14.62 -1.47 1.25
C ARG A 13 -13.39 -2.12 0.61
N ALA A 14 -13.38 -2.28 -0.71
CA ALA A 14 -12.24 -2.84 -1.44
C ALA A 14 -10.91 -2.07 -1.22
N THR A 15 -11.00 -0.79 -0.86
CA THR A 15 -9.85 0.10 -0.64
C THR A 15 -9.19 -0.05 0.73
N ASP A 16 -9.71 -0.89 1.61
CA ASP A 16 -9.05 -1.19 2.88
C ASP A 16 -7.86 -2.15 2.64
N ASN A 17 -6.66 -1.73 3.06
CA ASN A 17 -5.45 -2.54 2.96
C ASN A 17 -5.48 -3.78 3.88
N PHE A 18 -6.31 -3.76 4.92
CA PHE A 18 -6.54 -4.89 5.82
C PHE A 18 -7.66 -5.82 5.34
N HIS A 19 -8.37 -5.46 4.26
CA HIS A 19 -9.41 -6.31 3.69
C HIS A 19 -8.84 -7.67 3.32
N ALA A 20 -9.48 -8.74 3.81
CA ALA A 20 -9.07 -10.10 3.56
C ALA A 20 -9.33 -10.46 2.08
N ALA A 21 -8.25 -10.58 1.32
CA ALA A 21 -8.28 -10.95 -0.09
C ALA A 21 -6.96 -11.64 -0.41
N LYS A 22 -7.05 -12.93 -0.74
CA LYS A 22 -5.87 -13.74 -1.02
C LYS A 22 -5.30 -13.38 -2.39
N PHE A 23 -3.97 -13.29 -2.46
CA PHE A 23 -3.24 -13.13 -3.71
C PHE A 23 -1.82 -13.70 -3.55
N LYS A 24 -1.13 -13.90 -4.66
CA LYS A 24 0.26 -14.37 -4.68
C LYS A 24 1.20 -13.31 -5.24
N VAL A 25 2.37 -13.18 -4.63
CA VAL A 25 3.52 -12.44 -5.19
C VAL A 25 4.73 -13.37 -5.11
N ASP A 26 5.44 -13.54 -6.23
CA ASP A 26 6.59 -14.45 -6.36
C ASP A 26 6.32 -15.88 -5.85
N GLY A 27 5.10 -16.38 -6.09
CA GLY A 27 4.66 -17.71 -5.67
C GLY A 27 4.24 -17.83 -4.20
N VAL A 28 4.43 -16.79 -3.38
CA VAL A 28 4.04 -16.76 -1.96
C VAL A 28 2.63 -16.18 -1.81
N GLU A 29 1.76 -16.86 -1.05
CA GLU A 29 0.39 -16.41 -0.76
C GLU A 29 0.33 -15.46 0.45
N TYR A 30 -0.38 -14.35 0.27
CA TYR A 30 -0.67 -13.34 1.28
C TYR A 30 -2.19 -13.18 1.47
N TYR A 31 -2.60 -12.71 2.64
CA TYR A 31 -4.02 -12.63 3.03
C TYR A 31 -4.66 -11.24 2.86
N SER A 32 -3.84 -10.19 2.74
CA SER A 32 -4.26 -8.81 2.53
C SER A 32 -3.07 -7.96 2.06
N SER A 33 -3.33 -6.74 1.59
CA SER A 33 -2.25 -5.80 1.23
C SER A 33 -1.35 -5.51 2.42
N GLU A 34 -1.91 -5.35 3.62
CA GLU A 34 -1.13 -5.15 4.85
C GLU A 34 -0.24 -6.37 5.17
N ASN A 35 -0.76 -7.58 5.00
CA ASN A 35 0.01 -8.80 5.23
C ASN A 35 1.23 -8.88 4.30
N TYR A 36 1.06 -8.57 3.01
CA TYR A 36 2.18 -8.40 2.10
C TYR A 36 3.13 -7.29 2.57
N PHE A 37 2.60 -6.11 2.89
CA PHE A 37 3.39 -4.93 3.24
C PHE A 37 4.28 -5.15 4.47
N GLN A 38 3.74 -5.75 5.53
CA GLN A 38 4.49 -6.08 6.74
C GLN A 38 5.50 -7.20 6.50
N CYS A 39 5.24 -8.14 5.57
CA CYS A 39 6.25 -9.12 5.16
C CYS A 39 7.37 -8.49 4.32
N ALA A 40 7.04 -7.58 3.41
CA ALA A 40 7.97 -6.95 2.46
C ALA A 40 9.04 -6.07 3.15
N LYS A 41 8.78 -5.63 4.39
CA LYS A 41 9.73 -4.84 5.18
C LYS A 41 10.74 -5.69 5.97
N CYS A 42 10.48 -6.99 6.11
CA CYS A 42 11.30 -7.93 6.88
C CYS A 42 12.54 -8.33 6.08
N VAL A 43 13.71 -8.31 6.74
CA VAL A 43 14.96 -8.86 6.18
C VAL A 43 15.10 -10.34 6.50
N ASP A 44 14.69 -10.77 7.70
CA ASP A 44 14.79 -12.15 8.14
C ASP A 44 13.59 -12.98 7.66
N GLU A 45 13.86 -14.16 7.11
CA GLU A 45 12.82 -15.01 6.53
C GLU A 45 11.93 -15.65 7.60
N ASN A 46 12.45 -15.92 8.80
CA ASN A 46 11.63 -16.46 9.90
C ASN A 46 10.71 -15.39 10.47
N GLU A 47 11.18 -14.14 10.59
CA GLU A 47 10.33 -13.00 10.96
C GLU A 47 9.25 -12.78 9.90
N LYS A 48 9.60 -12.84 8.62
CA LYS A 48 8.65 -12.72 7.52
C LYS A 48 7.56 -13.78 7.59
N GLU A 49 7.93 -15.05 7.76
CA GLU A 49 6.95 -16.12 7.94
C GLU A 49 6.12 -15.93 9.21
N SER A 50 6.72 -15.50 10.32
CA SER A 50 5.98 -15.20 11.55
C SER A 50 4.92 -14.13 11.33
N VAL A 51 5.26 -13.03 10.65
CA VAL A 51 4.30 -11.96 10.27
C VAL A 51 3.24 -12.48 9.32
N ARG A 52 3.63 -13.28 8.32
CA ARG A 52 2.71 -13.80 7.31
C ARG A 52 1.60 -14.65 7.92
N HIS A 53 1.91 -15.39 8.98
CA HIS A 53 0.99 -16.27 9.70
C HIS A 53 0.47 -15.68 11.03
N SER A 54 0.75 -14.41 11.35
CA SER A 54 0.41 -13.84 12.67
C SER A 54 -1.08 -13.59 12.90
N GLY A 55 -1.90 -13.64 11.84
CA GLY A 55 -3.35 -13.49 11.93
C GLY A 55 -3.90 -12.50 10.91
N THR A 56 -4.84 -11.66 11.34
CA THR A 56 -5.53 -10.69 10.48
C THR A 56 -5.49 -9.30 11.11
N GLY A 57 -5.72 -8.25 10.31
CA GLY A 57 -5.94 -6.93 10.90
C GLY A 57 -4.73 -6.44 11.72
N GLY A 58 -5.02 -6.05 12.96
CA GLY A 58 -4.03 -5.54 13.91
C GLY A 58 -2.92 -6.52 14.28
N ASP A 59 -3.15 -7.84 14.22
CA ASP A 59 -2.13 -8.84 14.59
C ASP A 59 -0.94 -8.83 13.61
N VAL A 60 -1.23 -8.62 12.33
CA VAL A 60 -0.22 -8.46 11.27
C VAL A 60 0.58 -7.20 11.47
N TRP A 61 -0.09 -6.09 11.78
CA TRP A 61 0.56 -4.81 12.04
C TRP A 61 1.47 -4.87 13.27
N MET A 62 0.98 -5.45 14.39
CA MET A 62 1.77 -5.61 15.62
C MET A 62 2.97 -6.54 15.44
N ALA A 63 2.82 -7.64 14.69
CA ALA A 63 3.92 -8.55 14.39
C ALA A 63 4.97 -7.83 13.52
N GLY A 64 4.53 -7.11 12.49
CA GLY A 64 5.40 -6.35 11.61
C GLY A 64 6.15 -5.22 12.34
N ALA A 65 5.57 -4.57 13.35
CA ALA A 65 6.24 -3.50 14.09
C ALA A 65 7.55 -3.93 14.80
N ARG A 66 7.77 -5.24 14.99
CA ARG A 66 8.89 -5.78 15.77
C ARG A 66 10.01 -6.38 14.93
N VAL A 67 9.87 -6.39 13.62
CA VAL A 67 10.79 -7.08 12.71
C VAL A 67 12.03 -6.26 12.43
N LYS A 68 13.08 -6.93 11.98
CA LYS A 68 14.25 -6.28 11.43
C LYS A 68 13.93 -5.65 10.08
N LEU A 69 13.86 -4.33 10.08
CA LEU A 69 13.53 -3.52 8.91
C LEU A 69 14.65 -3.54 7.86
N ARG A 70 14.26 -3.60 6.57
CA ARG A 70 15.19 -3.38 5.45
C ARG A 70 15.74 -1.95 5.45
N LYS A 71 17.01 -1.80 5.08
CA LYS A 71 17.74 -0.52 5.15
C LYS A 71 17.15 0.57 4.25
N ASP A 72 16.57 0.17 3.13
CA ASP A 72 15.94 1.03 2.13
C ASP A 72 14.42 1.15 2.33
N TRP A 73 13.87 0.70 3.46
CA TRP A 73 12.41 0.64 3.66
C TRP A 73 11.74 1.99 3.46
N GLU A 74 12.32 3.04 4.03
CA GLU A 74 11.77 4.38 3.93
C GLU A 74 11.73 4.88 2.48
N ILE A 75 12.65 4.41 1.64
CA ILE A 75 12.68 4.71 0.21
C ILE A 75 11.53 3.97 -0.49
N VAL A 76 11.41 2.65 -0.26
CA VAL A 76 10.55 1.78 -1.09
C VAL A 76 9.13 1.56 -0.56
N LYS A 77 8.81 1.93 0.68
CA LYS A 77 7.53 1.57 1.33
C LYS A 77 6.28 1.97 0.53
N VAL A 78 6.30 3.11 -0.15
CA VAL A 78 5.17 3.54 -0.99
C VAL A 78 4.99 2.59 -2.18
N ARG A 79 6.09 2.22 -2.84
CA ARG A 79 6.08 1.26 -3.95
C ARG A 79 5.64 -0.13 -3.50
N GLU A 80 6.11 -0.60 -2.36
CA GLU A 80 5.70 -1.91 -1.81
C GLU A 80 4.20 -1.94 -1.49
N MET A 81 3.65 -0.85 -0.94
CA MET A 81 2.19 -0.75 -0.74
C MET A 81 1.43 -0.81 -2.08
N TYR A 82 1.93 -0.13 -3.11
CA TYR A 82 1.37 -0.22 -4.46
C TYR A 82 1.42 -1.66 -5.00
N VAL A 83 2.54 -2.37 -4.88
CA VAL A 83 2.70 -3.75 -5.35
C VAL A 83 1.67 -4.68 -4.69
N GLY A 84 1.55 -4.62 -3.36
CA GLY A 84 0.58 -5.44 -2.62
C GLY A 84 -0.87 -5.14 -3.02
N CYS A 85 -1.22 -3.85 -3.12
CA CYS A 85 -2.56 -3.45 -3.55
C CYS A 85 -2.86 -3.85 -5.00
N LYS A 86 -1.90 -3.71 -5.91
CA LYS A 86 -2.04 -4.12 -7.31
C LYS A 86 -2.33 -5.61 -7.43
N ALA A 87 -1.47 -6.43 -6.82
CA ALA A 87 -1.63 -7.88 -6.83
C ALA A 87 -2.97 -8.32 -6.22
N LYS A 88 -3.41 -7.65 -5.14
CA LYS A 88 -4.74 -7.85 -4.55
C LYS A 88 -5.85 -7.64 -5.57
N TYR A 89 -5.88 -6.50 -6.27
CA TYR A 89 -6.95 -6.21 -7.23
C TYR A 89 -6.87 -7.09 -8.49
N GLU A 90 -5.69 -7.30 -9.06
CA GLU A 90 -5.52 -8.12 -10.27
C GLU A 90 -5.98 -9.56 -10.08
N GLN A 91 -5.79 -10.12 -8.88
CA GLN A 91 -6.16 -11.51 -8.56
C GLN A 91 -7.56 -11.64 -7.93
N ASN A 92 -8.23 -10.52 -7.62
CA ASN A 92 -9.57 -10.50 -7.04
C ASN A 92 -10.50 -9.60 -7.88
N SER A 93 -11.07 -10.17 -8.93
CA SER A 93 -11.88 -9.45 -9.94
C SER A 93 -13.06 -8.66 -9.33
N ASN A 94 -13.69 -9.16 -8.27
CA ASN A 94 -14.76 -8.44 -7.58
C ASN A 94 -14.27 -7.11 -6.99
N LEU A 95 -13.08 -7.10 -6.36
CA LEU A 95 -12.50 -5.89 -5.78
C LEU A 95 -12.01 -4.93 -6.85
N LYS A 96 -11.41 -5.46 -7.94
CA LYS A 96 -11.05 -4.66 -9.12
C LYS A 96 -12.29 -3.95 -9.68
N ASN A 97 -13.37 -4.69 -9.91
CA ASN A 97 -14.61 -4.17 -10.47
C ASN A 97 -15.26 -3.13 -9.56
N GLU A 98 -15.27 -3.35 -8.24
CA GLU A 98 -15.74 -2.36 -7.26
C GLU A 98 -14.94 -1.05 -7.41
N LEU A 99 -13.60 -1.10 -7.44
CA LEU A 99 -12.75 0.09 -7.53
C LEU A 99 -12.95 0.85 -8.85
N ILE A 100 -12.85 0.19 -10.01
CA ILE A 100 -12.93 0.86 -11.32
C ILE A 100 -14.33 1.39 -11.65
N SER A 101 -15.37 0.88 -10.97
CA SER A 101 -16.74 1.41 -11.08
C SER A 101 -16.94 2.75 -10.37
N THR A 102 -15.97 3.16 -9.54
CA THR A 102 -16.05 4.41 -8.78
C THR A 102 -15.55 5.59 -9.60
N SER A 103 -16.01 6.80 -9.24
CA SER A 103 -15.58 8.06 -9.84
C SER A 103 -15.51 9.15 -8.77
N GLY A 104 -14.81 10.24 -9.04
CA GLY A 104 -14.73 11.39 -8.14
C GLY A 104 -13.61 11.28 -7.09
N PRO A 105 -13.58 12.21 -6.12
CA PRO A 105 -12.46 12.39 -5.20
C PRO A 105 -12.33 11.22 -4.22
N ILE A 106 -11.09 10.82 -3.91
CA ILE A 106 -10.75 9.77 -2.96
C ILE A 106 -10.21 10.40 -1.67
N THR A 107 -10.76 10.03 -0.52
CA THR A 107 -10.32 10.51 0.79
C THR A 107 -10.12 9.33 1.74
N PHE A 108 -8.93 9.24 2.33
CA PHE A 108 -8.63 8.32 3.42
C PHE A 108 -8.65 9.03 4.78
N SER A 109 -9.12 8.33 5.80
CA SER A 109 -9.05 8.73 7.21
C SER A 109 -8.62 7.53 8.07
N GLY A 110 -8.33 7.75 9.35
CA GLY A 110 -7.93 6.66 10.27
C GLY A 110 -6.49 6.16 10.11
N SER A 111 -5.63 6.90 9.40
CA SER A 111 -4.19 6.68 9.35
C SER A 111 -3.41 7.97 9.61
N THR A 112 -2.08 7.87 9.59
CA THR A 112 -1.22 9.05 9.60
C THR A 112 -1.41 9.86 8.31
N TRP A 113 -1.11 11.16 8.36
CA TRP A 113 -1.23 12.04 7.18
C TRP A 113 -0.45 11.50 5.98
N PHE A 114 0.73 10.92 6.23
CA PHE A 114 1.55 10.26 5.21
C PHE A 114 0.78 9.15 4.49
N TRP A 115 0.21 8.21 5.24
CA TRP A 115 -0.50 7.08 4.65
C TRP A 115 -1.86 7.48 4.08
N CYS A 116 -2.56 8.46 4.65
CA CYS A 116 -3.78 8.98 4.04
C CYS A 116 -3.49 9.58 2.64
N LYS A 117 -2.40 10.35 2.50
CA LYS A 117 -1.96 10.88 1.22
C LYS A 117 -1.62 9.76 0.23
N TRP A 118 -0.72 8.85 0.62
CA TRP A 118 -0.21 7.84 -0.30
C TRP A 118 -1.23 6.75 -0.64
N ASN A 119 -2.05 6.30 0.30
CA ASN A 119 -3.14 5.37 -0.02
C ASN A 119 -4.14 6.02 -0.99
N GLY A 120 -4.43 7.32 -0.84
CA GLY A 120 -5.24 8.07 -1.81
C GLY A 120 -4.63 8.03 -3.22
N LYS A 121 -3.34 8.38 -3.35
CA LYS A 121 -2.63 8.37 -4.63
C LYS A 121 -2.51 6.97 -5.24
N ILE A 122 -2.16 5.96 -4.45
CA ILE A 122 -2.07 4.56 -4.90
C ILE A 122 -3.45 4.07 -5.37
N THR A 123 -4.52 4.39 -4.64
CA THR A 123 -5.88 3.99 -5.03
C THR A 123 -6.30 4.68 -6.32
N GLU A 124 -5.98 5.97 -6.50
CA GLU A 124 -6.23 6.71 -7.75
C GLU A 124 -5.46 6.08 -8.92
N LEU A 125 -4.18 5.80 -8.72
CA LEU A 125 -3.33 5.16 -9.74
C LEU A 125 -3.90 3.81 -10.16
N LEU A 126 -4.23 2.95 -9.19
CA LEU A 126 -4.81 1.62 -9.47
C LEU A 126 -6.19 1.72 -10.11
N ARG A 127 -7.00 2.72 -9.73
CA ARG A 127 -8.31 2.96 -10.35
C ARG A 127 -8.18 3.27 -11.83
N GLU A 128 -7.12 3.97 -12.26
CA GLU A 128 -6.85 4.23 -13.67
C GLU A 128 -6.19 3.04 -14.36
N GLU A 129 -5.12 2.46 -13.80
CA GLU A 129 -4.34 1.38 -14.43
C GLU A 129 -5.14 0.08 -14.65
N LEU A 130 -6.17 -0.16 -13.84
CA LEU A 130 -6.97 -1.38 -13.91
C LEU A 130 -8.13 -1.28 -14.91
N LYS A 131 -8.41 -0.09 -15.47
CA LYS A 131 -9.40 0.08 -16.53
C LYS A 131 -8.87 -0.51 -17.85
N GLU A 132 -9.79 -0.73 -18.79
CA GLU A 132 -9.41 -1.02 -20.18
C GLU A 132 -8.53 0.12 -20.74
N PRO A 133 -7.51 -0.17 -21.56
CA PRO A 133 -6.54 0.82 -22.02
C PRO A 133 -7.14 2.11 -22.60
N GLU A 134 -8.24 2.00 -23.34
CA GLU A 134 -8.94 3.14 -23.94
C GLU A 134 -9.69 4.05 -22.93
N LEU A 135 -9.87 3.60 -21.69
CA LEU A 135 -10.54 4.34 -20.61
C LEU A 135 -9.55 4.90 -19.57
N GLN A 136 -8.24 4.65 -19.74
CA GLN A 136 -7.22 5.09 -18.81
C GLN A 136 -6.92 6.58 -18.97
N ASP A 137 -6.77 7.28 -17.86
CA ASP A 137 -6.17 8.61 -17.83
C ASP A 137 -4.64 8.50 -17.74
N GLU A 138 -3.98 8.35 -18.90
CA GLU A 138 -2.51 8.20 -19.01
C GLU A 138 -1.74 9.36 -18.39
N SER A 139 -2.28 10.58 -18.46
CA SER A 139 -1.63 11.76 -17.87
C SER A 139 -1.60 11.65 -16.34
N LYS A 140 -2.71 11.22 -15.75
CA LYS A 140 -2.80 11.00 -14.30
C LYS A 140 -1.95 9.82 -13.84
N ILE A 141 -1.92 8.73 -14.60
CA ILE A 141 -1.04 7.58 -14.33
C ILE A 141 0.41 8.04 -14.27
N LEU A 142 0.87 8.79 -15.28
CA LEU A 142 2.23 9.29 -15.36
C LEU A 142 2.55 10.28 -14.23
N GLU A 143 1.61 11.18 -13.89
CA GLU A 143 1.76 12.13 -12.79
C GLU A 143 2.00 11.41 -11.46
N ILE A 144 1.14 10.45 -11.09
CA ILE A 144 1.24 9.76 -9.81
C ILE A 144 2.49 8.87 -9.75
N ARG A 145 2.85 8.21 -10.85
CA ARG A 145 4.10 7.44 -10.94
C ARG A 145 5.32 8.32 -10.69
N LYS A 146 5.36 9.49 -11.33
CA LYS A 146 6.43 10.48 -11.11
C LYS A 146 6.48 10.96 -9.66
N GLU A 147 5.34 11.14 -9.00
CA GLU A 147 5.34 11.48 -7.57
C GLU A 147 5.94 10.38 -6.70
N ILE A 148 5.65 9.10 -6.98
CA ILE A 148 6.27 7.97 -6.27
C ILE A 148 7.79 7.95 -6.50
N GLU A 149 8.22 8.14 -7.75
CA GLU A 149 9.66 8.22 -8.09
C GLU A 149 10.35 9.39 -7.40
N ASN A 150 9.74 10.58 -7.39
CA ASN A 150 10.27 11.75 -6.70
C ASN A 150 10.41 11.47 -5.20
N TYR A 151 9.41 10.84 -4.58
CA TYR A 151 9.48 10.44 -3.17
C TYR A 151 10.67 9.52 -2.90
N GLU A 152 10.87 8.50 -3.72
CA GLU A 152 11.99 7.57 -3.59
C GLU A 152 13.34 8.29 -3.74
N GLN A 153 13.48 9.17 -4.74
CA GLN A 153 14.70 9.95 -4.95
C GLN A 153 14.99 10.90 -3.78
N GLU A 154 13.95 11.56 -3.25
CA GLU A 154 14.07 12.40 -2.06
C GLU A 154 14.55 11.59 -0.87
N GLN A 155 13.97 10.42 -0.58
CA GLN A 155 14.39 9.58 0.55
C GLN A 155 15.81 9.01 0.35
N ALA A 156 16.18 8.65 -0.88
CA ALA A 156 17.52 8.15 -1.20
C ALA A 156 18.62 9.22 -1.03
N GLY A 157 18.28 10.50 -1.22
CA GLY A 157 19.19 11.62 -1.02
C GLY A 157 19.42 12.02 0.45
N LEU A 158 18.61 11.52 1.38
CA LEU A 158 18.73 11.81 2.80
C LEU A 158 19.77 10.91 3.47
N SER A 159 20.54 11.46 4.41
CA SER A 159 21.32 10.66 5.34
C SER A 159 20.41 9.85 6.28
N ASP A 160 20.94 8.80 6.89
CA ASP A 160 20.15 7.95 7.79
C ASP A 160 19.52 8.76 8.95
N THR A 161 20.25 9.73 9.51
CA THR A 161 19.75 10.60 10.59
C THR A 161 18.67 11.59 10.15
N GLU A 162 18.65 11.98 8.87
CA GLU A 162 17.60 12.84 8.31
C GLU A 162 16.35 12.06 7.95
N ARG A 163 16.50 10.80 7.51
CA ARG A 163 15.37 9.87 7.32
C ARG A 163 14.67 9.66 8.65
N ASP A 164 15.38 9.21 9.68
CA ASP A 164 14.80 8.90 10.99
C ASP A 164 13.98 10.06 11.61
N LYS A 165 14.38 11.31 11.36
CA LYS A 165 13.63 12.51 11.83
C LYS A 165 12.38 12.81 11.01
N LYS A 166 12.39 12.54 9.70
CA LYS A 166 11.22 12.73 8.82
C LYS A 166 10.25 11.55 8.89
N THR A 167 10.74 10.38 9.27
CA THR A 167 10.01 9.11 9.26
C THR A 167 9.58 8.67 10.64
N TYR A 168 9.91 9.42 11.70
CA TYR A 168 9.37 9.21 13.04
C TYR A 168 7.84 9.25 12.99
N ASP A 169 7.27 8.07 12.88
CA ASP A 169 5.88 7.77 13.08
C ASP A 169 5.81 7.11 14.45
N PRO A 170 5.31 7.79 15.50
CA PRO A 170 5.18 7.19 16.83
C PRO A 170 4.20 5.99 16.84
N TYR A 171 3.59 5.70 15.69
CA TYR A 171 2.68 4.58 15.44
C TYR A 171 3.19 3.66 14.31
N MET A 172 4.50 3.59 14.05
CA MET A 172 5.14 2.46 13.38
C MET A 172 5.87 1.55 14.37
#